data_AF-A0A316K1X7-F1
#
_entry.id   AF-A0A316K1X7-F1
#
_cell.length_a   1.000
_cell.length_b   1.000
_cell.length_c   1.000
_cell.angle_alpha   90.00
_cell.angle_beta   90.00
_cell.angle_gamma   90.00
#
_symmetry.space_group_name_H-M   'P 1'
#
loop_
_entity.id
_entity.type
_entity.pdbx_description
1 polymer ?
#
loop_
_entity_poly.entity_id
_entity_poly.type
_entity_poly.pdbx_seq_one_letter_code
_entity_poly.pdbx_strand_id
1 'polypeptide(L)'
;MRALYTLLILLLSANGLFAQDSMNVSLLFHWDDNTIPAEPVYNLNYNEVWGVAINGREYAVIGSTLGTHIFDVTDPVNSTEVAFIQGAATGVIHRDYKDYQGYLYAVADEGPSTLQIIDLNSLPNSAPLVYDIVIHQIAVIGLNTKKESEH
;
A
#
# COMPACT_ATOMS: atom_id res chain seq x y z
N MET A 1 -20.99 18.37 -51.39
CA MET A 1 -19.85 17.44 -51.63
C MET A 1 -18.79 17.49 -50.53
N ARG A 2 -18.26 18.67 -50.13
CA ARG A 2 -17.26 18.78 -49.05
C ARG A 2 -17.70 18.14 -47.72
N ALA A 3 -18.93 18.41 -47.27
CA ALA A 3 -19.48 17.83 -46.04
C ALA A 3 -19.62 16.29 -46.06
N LEU A 4 -19.77 15.68 -47.25
CA LEU A 4 -19.88 14.23 -47.39
C LEU A 4 -18.52 13.55 -47.15
N TYR A 5 -17.43 14.16 -47.65
CA TYR A 5 -16.07 13.68 -47.39
C TYR A 5 -15.67 13.85 -45.91
N THR A 6 -16.09 14.95 -45.27
CA THR A 6 -15.84 15.16 -43.85
C THR A 6 -16.55 14.11 -42.99
N LEU A 7 -17.79 13.76 -43.33
CA LEU A 7 -18.55 12.72 -42.64
C LEU A 7 -17.94 11.33 -42.84
N LEU A 8 -17.47 11.03 -44.06
CA LEU A 8 -16.84 9.75 -44.40
C LEU A 8 -15.50 9.55 -43.66
N ILE A 9 -14.70 10.62 -43.50
CA ILE A 9 -13.44 10.59 -42.73
C ILE A 9 -13.71 10.33 -41.24
N LEU A 10 -14.77 10.93 -40.68
CA LEU A 10 -15.15 10.73 -39.27
C LEU A 10 -15.63 9.30 -38.99
N LEU A 11 -16.34 8.69 -39.95
CA LEU A 11 -16.82 7.30 -39.86
C LEU A 11 -15.67 6.28 -39.99
N LEU A 12 -14.63 6.58 -40.78
CA LEU A 12 -13.45 5.72 -40.90
C LEU A 12 -12.54 5.75 -39.67
N SER A 13 -12.47 6.88 -38.95
CA SER A 13 -11.64 7.00 -37.73
C SER A 13 -12.22 6.30 -36.50
N ALA A 14 -13.49 5.84 -36.54
CA ALA A 14 -14.18 5.26 -35.39
C ALA A 14 -13.93 3.74 -35.19
N ASN A 15 -13.24 3.06 -36.11
CA ASN A 15 -13.20 1.59 -36.15
C ASN A 15 -11.87 0.95 -35.72
N GLY A 16 -11.04 1.63 -34.92
CA GLY A 16 -9.68 1.12 -34.64
C GLY A 16 -9.07 1.50 -33.30
N LEU A 17 -9.87 1.70 -32.25
CA LEU A 17 -9.34 1.89 -30.89
C LEU A 17 -9.41 0.58 -30.10
N PHE A 18 -8.60 -0.41 -30.49
CA PHE A 18 -8.25 -1.48 -29.56
C PHE A 18 -7.14 -0.94 -28.66
N ALA A 19 -7.52 -0.45 -27.49
CA ALA A 19 -6.57 -0.06 -26.46
C ALA A 19 -6.30 -1.26 -25.54
N GLN A 20 -5.00 -1.42 -25.22
CA GLN A 20 -4.37 -2.33 -24.26
C GLN A 20 -4.12 -3.77 -24.70
N ASP A 21 -2.83 -4.06 -24.93
CA ASP A 21 -2.26 -5.38 -24.72
C ASP A 21 -2.33 -5.69 -23.21
N SER A 22 -3.04 -6.75 -22.82
CA SER A 22 -2.83 -7.35 -21.50
C SER A 22 -1.47 -8.06 -21.52
N MET A 23 -0.56 -7.71 -20.62
CA MET A 23 0.76 -8.35 -20.48
C MET A 23 0.67 -9.78 -19.90
N ASN A 24 -0.29 -10.60 -20.34
CA ASN A 24 -0.66 -11.89 -19.72
C ASN A 24 -1.05 -11.77 -18.24
N VAL A 25 -1.59 -10.61 -17.82
CA VAL A 25 -2.09 -10.39 -16.45
C VAL A 25 -3.60 -10.32 -16.49
N SER A 26 -4.25 -11.09 -15.62
CA SER A 26 -5.69 -11.08 -15.40
C SER A 26 -5.99 -10.47 -14.03
N LEU A 27 -6.94 -9.54 -13.96
CA LEU A 27 -7.44 -9.04 -12.69
C LEU A 27 -8.24 -10.15 -11.98
N LEU A 28 -7.80 -10.54 -10.79
CA LEU A 28 -8.47 -11.58 -9.98
C LEU A 28 -9.39 -10.98 -8.91
N PHE A 29 -9.02 -9.80 -8.39
CA PHE A 29 -9.74 -9.12 -7.31
C PHE A 29 -9.51 -7.62 -7.37
N HIS A 30 -10.51 -6.85 -6.94
CA HIS A 30 -10.45 -5.40 -6.86
C HIS A 30 -11.09 -4.97 -5.54
N TRP A 31 -10.36 -4.20 -4.75
CA TRP A 31 -10.84 -3.57 -3.53
C TRP A 31 -10.69 -2.06 -3.64
N ASP A 32 -11.74 -1.37 -3.23
CA ASP A 32 -11.80 0.08 -3.07
C ASP A 32 -12.79 0.39 -1.95
N ASP A 33 -12.38 1.21 -0.98
CA ASP A 33 -13.20 1.68 0.13
C ASP A 33 -13.41 3.19 0.02
N ASN A 34 -14.65 3.58 -0.29
CA ASN A 34 -15.04 4.97 -0.46
C ASN A 34 -15.08 5.80 0.83
N THR A 35 -14.86 5.17 1.99
CA THR A 35 -14.78 5.86 3.28
C THR A 35 -13.37 6.37 3.58
N ILE A 36 -12.36 5.92 2.83
CA ILE A 36 -10.98 6.40 2.91
C ILE A 36 -10.92 7.79 2.26
N PRO A 37 -10.61 8.87 3.00
CA PRO A 37 -10.56 10.21 2.44
C PRO A 37 -9.35 10.37 1.51
N ALA A 38 -9.56 10.96 0.34
CA ALA A 38 -8.46 11.32 -0.54
C ALA A 38 -7.66 12.49 0.07
N GLU A 39 -6.34 12.47 -0.11
CA GLU A 39 -5.49 13.63 0.18
C GLU A 39 -5.89 14.82 -0.74
N PRO A 40 -6.03 16.05 -0.20
CA PRO A 40 -6.66 17.16 -0.92
C PRO A 40 -5.88 17.73 -2.11
N VAL A 41 -4.56 17.57 -2.19
CA VAL A 41 -3.71 18.16 -3.24
C VAL A 41 -3.66 17.26 -4.48
N TYR A 42 -3.44 15.96 -4.29
CA TYR A 42 -3.22 14.99 -5.36
C TYR A 42 -4.39 14.03 -5.57
N ASN A 43 -5.41 14.08 -4.70
CA ASN A 43 -6.59 13.22 -4.75
C ASN A 43 -6.21 11.72 -4.76
N LEU A 44 -5.33 11.34 -3.84
CA LEU A 44 -4.85 9.97 -3.65
C LEU A 44 -5.41 9.39 -2.35
N ASN A 45 -5.96 8.18 -2.42
CA ASN A 45 -6.51 7.46 -1.26
C ASN A 45 -5.56 6.37 -0.75
N TYR A 46 -4.74 5.81 -1.65
CA TYR A 46 -3.87 4.66 -1.40
C TYR A 46 -2.41 5.00 -1.74
N ASN A 47 -1.49 4.38 -1.04
CA ASN A 47 -0.05 4.52 -1.24
C ASN A 47 0.67 3.26 -0.76
N GLU A 48 1.67 2.80 -1.51
CA GLU A 48 2.44 1.59 -1.23
C GLU A 48 1.68 0.25 -1.28
N VAL A 49 2.40 -0.79 -1.71
CA VAL A 49 1.94 -2.18 -1.65
C VAL A 49 3.12 -3.11 -1.33
N TRP A 50 2.97 -3.90 -0.28
CA TRP A 50 3.95 -4.90 0.13
C TRP A 50 3.32 -6.29 0.19
N GLY A 51 4.14 -7.33 0.01
CA GLY A 51 3.70 -8.73 0.03
C GLY A 51 4.50 -9.54 1.03
N VAL A 52 3.82 -10.40 1.79
CA VAL A 52 4.45 -11.24 2.82
C VAL A 52 3.79 -12.62 2.87
N ALA A 53 4.60 -13.67 2.98
CA ALA A 53 4.13 -15.05 3.14
C ALA A 53 4.42 -15.55 4.57
N ILE A 54 3.38 -15.88 5.33
CA ILE A 54 3.47 -16.31 6.73
C ILE A 54 2.57 -17.51 6.94
N ASN A 55 3.05 -18.53 7.67
CA ASN A 55 2.26 -19.71 8.06
C ASN A 55 1.54 -20.42 6.88
N GLY A 56 2.15 -20.42 5.69
CA GLY A 56 1.59 -21.03 4.48
C GLY A 56 0.47 -20.23 3.81
N ARG A 57 0.31 -18.95 4.18
CA ARG A 57 -0.63 -17.99 3.60
C ARG A 57 0.12 -16.82 3.00
N GLU A 58 -0.51 -16.16 2.03
CA GLU A 58 0.03 -14.95 1.39
C GLU A 58 -0.82 -13.75 1.79
N TYR A 59 -0.16 -12.65 2.11
CA TYR A 59 -0.79 -11.42 2.56
C TYR A 59 -0.32 -10.23 1.73
N ALA A 60 -1.27 -9.39 1.31
CA ALA A 60 -1.00 -8.09 0.73
C ALA A 60 -1.15 -7.02 1.81
N VAL A 61 -0.19 -6.11 1.89
CA VAL A 61 -0.19 -4.96 2.77
C VAL A 61 -0.34 -3.73 1.90
N ILE A 62 -1.41 -2.97 2.09
CA ILE A 62 -1.75 -1.80 1.28
C ILE A 62 -1.79 -0.58 2.19
N GLY A 63 -1.08 0.48 1.82
CA GLY A 63 -1.18 1.73 2.55
C GLY A 63 -2.31 2.62 2.02
N SER A 64 -2.85 3.42 2.92
CA SER A 64 -3.86 4.44 2.62
C SER A 64 -3.58 5.74 3.34
N THR A 65 -4.37 6.76 3.02
CA THR A 65 -4.36 8.01 3.79
C THR A 65 -4.69 7.79 5.27
N LEU A 66 -5.35 6.69 5.64
CA LEU A 66 -5.68 6.39 7.03
C LEU A 66 -4.64 5.52 7.74
N GLY A 67 -3.98 4.60 7.04
CA GLY A 67 -3.10 3.64 7.70
C GLY A 67 -2.67 2.48 6.81
N THR A 68 -2.53 1.32 7.42
CA THR A 68 -2.07 0.07 6.81
C THR A 68 -3.21 -0.95 6.83
N HIS A 69 -3.58 -1.42 5.64
CA HIS A 69 -4.56 -2.49 5.42
C HIS A 69 -3.82 -3.79 5.12
N ILE A 70 -4.25 -4.90 5.73
CA ILE A 70 -3.67 -6.22 5.51
C ILE A 70 -4.76 -7.15 4.98
N PHE A 71 -4.54 -7.69 3.78
CA PHE A 71 -5.43 -8.62 3.11
C PHE A 71 -4.83 -10.03 3.12
N ASP A 72 -5.63 -11.04 3.44
CA ASP A 72 -5.32 -12.42 3.07
C ASP A 72 -5.65 -12.60 1.58
N VAL A 73 -4.62 -12.93 0.79
CA VAL A 73 -4.68 -13.13 -0.66
C VAL A 73 -4.33 -14.57 -1.06
N THR A 74 -4.35 -15.50 -0.10
CA THR A 74 -4.03 -16.93 -0.33
C THR A 74 -4.94 -17.56 -1.40
N ASP A 75 -6.20 -17.13 -1.44
CA ASP A 75 -7.11 -17.35 -2.56
C ASP A 75 -7.39 -15.98 -3.21
N PRO A 76 -6.67 -15.61 -4.28
CA PRO A 76 -6.70 -14.24 -4.80
C PRO A 76 -8.10 -13.76 -5.18
N VAL A 77 -8.98 -14.63 -5.67
CA VAL A 77 -10.35 -14.26 -6.08
C VAL A 77 -11.30 -14.05 -4.89
N ASN A 78 -10.95 -14.60 -3.72
CA ASN A 78 -11.69 -14.47 -2.46
C ASN A 78 -10.86 -13.72 -1.41
N SER A 79 -10.09 -12.71 -1.84
CA SER A 79 -9.27 -11.90 -0.95
C SER A 79 -10.12 -11.15 0.09
N THR A 80 -9.63 -11.04 1.32
CA THR A 80 -10.35 -10.38 2.42
C THR A 80 -9.41 -9.57 3.30
N GLU A 81 -9.86 -8.39 3.76
CA GLU A 81 -9.11 -7.61 4.75
C GLU A 81 -9.18 -8.32 6.12
N VAL A 82 -8.03 -8.67 6.68
CA VAL A 82 -7.90 -9.39 7.95
C VAL A 82 -7.43 -8.52 9.09
N ALA A 83 -6.79 -7.38 8.79
CA ALA A 83 -6.41 -6.39 9.79
C ALA A 83 -6.28 -5.00 9.17
N PHE A 84 -6.60 -3.99 9.99
CA PHE A 84 -6.31 -2.59 9.70
C PHE A 84 -5.56 -1.99 10.89
N ILE A 85 -4.48 -1.27 10.61
CA ILE A 85 -3.67 -0.55 11.59
C ILE A 85 -3.71 0.93 11.23
N GLN A 86 -4.30 1.75 12.11
CA GLN A 86 -4.32 3.19 11.93
C GLN A 86 -2.90 3.75 11.97
N GLY A 87 -2.56 4.58 10.98
CA GLY A 87 -1.29 5.28 10.95
C GLY A 87 -1.21 6.35 12.05
N ALA A 88 0.00 6.59 12.57
CA ALA A 88 0.21 7.67 13.53
C ALA A 88 -0.15 9.07 12.97
N ALA A 89 0.00 9.24 11.65
CA ALA A 89 -0.55 10.36 10.90
C ALA A 89 -1.55 9.87 9.84
N THR A 90 -2.59 10.67 9.62
CA THR A 90 -3.60 10.48 8.57
C THR A 90 -3.48 11.56 7.50
N GLY A 91 -4.03 11.31 6.31
CA GLY A 91 -3.85 12.18 5.14
C GLY A 91 -2.49 12.02 4.46
N VAL A 92 -1.72 10.98 4.83
CA VAL A 92 -0.39 10.69 4.29
C VAL A 92 -0.50 9.97 2.95
N ILE A 93 0.31 10.38 1.97
CA ILE A 93 0.39 9.73 0.65
C ILE A 93 1.75 9.05 0.38
N HIS A 94 2.69 9.13 1.33
CA HIS A 94 3.98 8.43 1.29
C HIS A 94 4.16 7.52 2.52
N ARG A 95 3.67 6.28 2.46
CA ARG A 95 4.04 5.20 3.39
C ARG A 95 5.07 4.27 2.74
N ASP A 96 5.84 3.59 3.56
CA ASP A 96 6.76 2.55 3.12
C ASP A 96 6.73 1.39 4.13
N TYR A 97 6.90 0.17 3.61
CA TYR A 97 6.77 -1.07 4.37
C TYR A 97 7.98 -1.97 4.16
N LYS A 98 8.42 -2.59 5.25
CA LYS A 98 9.37 -3.68 5.19
C LYS A 98 9.05 -4.75 6.21
N ASP A 99 9.01 -6.01 5.80
CA ASP A 99 8.91 -7.12 6.74
C ASP A 99 10.30 -7.66 7.14
N TYR A 100 10.42 -8.10 8.38
CA TYR A 100 11.57 -8.85 8.87
C TYR A 100 11.18 -9.69 10.10
N GLN A 101 11.52 -10.98 10.07
CA GLN A 101 11.26 -11.95 11.16
C GLN A 101 9.81 -11.95 11.69
N GLY A 102 8.83 -11.87 10.79
CA GLY A 102 7.41 -11.89 11.16
C GLY A 102 6.90 -10.57 11.74
N TYR A 103 7.64 -9.47 11.61
CA TYR A 103 7.19 -8.12 11.93
C TYR A 103 7.16 -7.26 10.68
N LEU A 104 6.19 -6.36 10.60
CA LEU A 104 6.11 -5.31 9.60
C LEU A 104 6.58 -3.99 10.20
N TYR A 105 7.54 -3.35 9.54
CA TYR A 105 8.04 -2.03 9.84
C TYR A 105 7.37 -1.06 8.88
N ALA A 106 6.49 -0.22 9.40
CA ALA A 106 5.74 0.78 8.66
C ALA A 106 6.24 2.18 9.01
N VAL A 107 6.59 2.95 7.99
CA VAL A 107 7.02 4.35 8.12
C VAL A 107 6.22 5.23 7.17
N ALA A 108 6.30 6.54 7.40
CA ALA A 108 5.75 7.55 6.52
C ALA A 108 6.58 8.83 6.56
N ASP A 109 6.66 9.53 5.42
CA ASP A 109 7.46 10.77 5.25
C ASP A 109 6.59 12.04 5.25
N GLU A 110 5.52 12.05 6.06
CA GLU A 110 4.61 13.19 6.16
C GLU A 110 3.96 13.29 7.54
N GLY A 111 3.57 14.51 7.94
CA GLY A 111 2.85 14.74 9.19
C GLY A 111 3.61 14.27 10.45
N PRO A 112 2.92 14.09 11.58
CA PRO A 112 3.51 13.55 12.81
C PRO A 112 3.68 12.02 12.73
N SER A 113 4.26 11.51 11.65
CA SER A 113 4.48 10.09 11.43
C SER A 113 5.54 9.50 12.35
N THR A 114 5.45 8.19 12.56
CA THR A 114 6.29 7.40 13.45
C THR A 114 6.77 6.14 12.73
N LEU A 115 7.69 5.41 13.37
CA LEU A 115 7.94 4.01 13.04
C LEU A 115 6.93 3.15 13.80
N GLN A 116 6.05 2.48 13.06
CA GLN A 116 5.12 1.49 13.59
C GLN A 116 5.66 0.08 13.33
N ILE A 117 5.72 -0.75 14.36
CA ILE A 117 6.14 -2.15 14.27
C ILE A 117 4.94 -3.03 14.59
N ILE A 118 4.48 -3.79 13.61
CA ILE A 118 3.28 -4.62 13.68
C ILE A 118 3.70 -6.10 13.68
N ASP A 119 3.21 -6.89 14.62
CA ASP A 119 3.45 -8.34 14.66
C ASP A 119 2.52 -9.06 13.69
N LEU A 120 3.10 -9.80 12.73
CA LEU A 120 2.37 -10.54 11.70
C LEU A 120 2.21 -12.02 12.04
N ASN A 121 2.85 -12.54 13.09
CA ASN A 121 2.89 -13.98 13.39
C ASN A 121 1.51 -14.56 13.75
N SER A 122 0.59 -13.70 14.20
CA SER A 122 -0.77 -14.08 14.60
C SER A 122 -1.80 -13.93 13.47
N LEU A 123 -1.37 -13.56 12.24
CA LEU A 123 -2.26 -13.53 11.09
C LEU A 123 -2.80 -14.94 10.76
N PRO A 124 -4.06 -15.03 10.27
CA PRO A 124 -4.98 -13.94 9.96
C PRO A 124 -5.80 -13.44 11.18
N ASN A 125 -5.59 -13.98 12.39
CA ASN A 125 -6.46 -13.70 13.53
C ASN A 125 -6.25 -12.30 14.13
N SER A 126 -5.00 -11.81 14.11
CA SER A 126 -4.67 -10.46 14.58
C SER A 126 -3.30 -10.01 14.07
N ALA A 127 -3.11 -8.68 13.98
CA ALA A 127 -1.83 -8.05 13.70
C ALA A 127 -1.60 -6.88 14.67
N PRO A 128 -1.17 -7.15 15.92
CA PRO A 128 -1.06 -6.11 16.94
C PRO A 128 0.09 -5.14 16.64
N LEU A 129 -0.16 -3.85 16.86
CA LEU A 129 0.88 -2.82 16.89
C LEU A 129 1.71 -2.98 18.16
N VAL A 130 2.97 -3.40 18.04
CA VAL A 130 3.87 -3.70 19.15
C VAL A 130 4.65 -2.47 19.58
N TYR A 131 5.05 -1.63 18.62
CA TYR A 131 5.73 -0.36 18.88
C TYR A 131 5.22 0.74 17.98
N ASP A 132 5.16 1.96 18.53
CA ASP A 132 4.88 3.19 17.82
C ASP A 132 5.88 4.25 18.32
N ILE A 133 6.88 4.56 17.49
CA ILE A 133 8.09 5.29 17.93
C ILE A 133 8.27 6.56 17.11
N VAL A 134 8.26 7.72 17.78
CA VAL A 134 8.58 9.00 17.15
C VAL A 134 10.03 9.01 16.68
N ILE A 135 10.24 9.23 15.38
CA ILE A 135 11.54 9.03 14.72
C ILE A 135 12.57 10.13 15.05
N HIS A 136 12.20 11.17 15.81
CA HIS A 136 13.14 12.17 16.33
C HIS A 136 14.18 11.62 17.33
N GLN A 137 14.05 10.36 17.78
CA GLN A 137 14.92 9.77 18.80
C GLN A 137 15.84 8.63 18.31
N ILE A 138 15.68 8.17 17.06
CA ILE A 138 16.44 7.02 16.55
C ILE A 138 17.87 7.39 16.13
N ALA A 139 18.15 8.65 15.80
CA ALA A 139 19.51 9.13 15.56
C ALA A 139 20.45 8.94 16.77
N VAL A 140 19.92 8.81 17.99
CA VAL A 140 20.72 8.62 19.22
C VAL A 140 20.99 7.14 19.51
N ILE A 141 20.09 6.23 19.11
CA ILE A 141 20.23 4.80 19.41
C ILE A 141 21.31 4.15 18.53
N GLY A 142 21.43 4.55 17.26
CA GLY A 142 22.46 4.05 16.35
C GLY A 142 23.89 4.58 16.60
N LEU A 143 24.03 5.68 17.35
CA LEU A 143 25.33 6.26 17.72
C LEU A 143 25.87 5.71 19.04
N ASN A 144 24.99 5.30 19.97
CA ASN A 144 25.41 4.75 21.26
C ASN A 144 25.88 3.30 21.18
N THR A 145 25.40 2.50 20.22
CA THR A 145 25.84 1.11 20.06
C THR A 145 27.22 0.95 19.42
N LYS A 146 27.70 1.96 18.67
CA LYS A 146 29.06 1.97 18.12
C LYS A 146 30.14 2.40 19.12
N LYS A 147 29.74 3.04 20.24
CA LYS A 147 30.71 3.55 21.22
C LYS A 147 31.11 2.51 22.28
N GLU A 148 30.36 1.42 22.41
CA GLU A 148 30.64 0.34 23.38
C GLU A 148 31.39 -0.87 22.76
N SER A 149 31.60 -0.90 21.45
CA SER A 149 32.32 -2.00 20.77
C SER A 149 33.81 -1.72 20.47
N GLU A 150 34.36 -0.61 20.95
CA GLU A 150 35.78 -0.29 20.85
C GLU A 150 36.40 -0.23 22.27
N HIS A 151 36.62 -1.40 22.85
CA HIS A 151 37.57 -1.65 23.92
C HIS A 151 38.44 -2.85 23.58
#